data_AF-A0A970CQT6-F1
#
_entry.id   AF-A0A970CQT6-F1
#
_cell.length_a   1.000
_cell.length_b   1.000
_cell.length_c   1.000
_cell.angle_alpha   90.00
_cell.angle_beta   90.00
_cell.angle_gamma   90.00
#
_symmetry.space_group_name_H-M   'P 1'
#
loop_
_entity.id
_entity.type
_entity.pdbx_description
1 polymer ?
#
loop_
_entity_poly.entity_id
_entity_poly.type
_entity_poly.pdbx_seq_one_letter_code
_entity_poly.pdbx_strand_id
1 'polypeptide(L)'
;MNTVKFIIDHNAGKLVKWLRMLGCDAIFFTGADDAEMVSVALAENRIIITRDTGVIKRRLISSGKVSAVLLTGELATEQMEQVMRSLDIDGSNYLFTRCLECNGLLEEREKEKLSARIPPYVYKTHDKYMECPSCRRIYWKGTHWQAMMDKINNFLRRKVMKVFDAVVNRRTIRVFQEKPLDYAILEKCIEGARLAPTAMNSQLCEYFVADEKSLVAQILDSIAFWGGVAKPAQGWSPEKKPVAYIVVLINLELEKERGCGRNNAFLDIGMALENMALVAFELGVGTCIMTGIDKKRIGEIIKAPAKYEVAAMLALGYPDEKIVLESTSGSVKRWVDEQGVLHIPKRTLEDILHHNRFE
;
A
#
# COMPACT_ATOMS: atom_id res chain seq x y z
N MET A 1 -7.10 -28.94 -4.11
CA MET A 1 -6.60 -27.57 -3.92
C MET A 1 -6.18 -27.03 -5.28
N ASN A 2 -6.84 -25.98 -5.78
CA ASN A 2 -6.51 -25.40 -7.08
C ASN A 2 -5.30 -24.46 -6.91
N THR A 3 -4.09 -25.03 -6.90
CA THR A 3 -2.85 -24.23 -6.83
C THR A 3 -2.47 -23.77 -8.24
N VAL A 4 -2.22 -22.47 -8.40
CA VAL A 4 -1.81 -21.89 -9.68
C VAL A 4 -0.48 -22.52 -10.12
N LYS A 5 -0.39 -22.91 -11.39
CA LYS A 5 0.80 -23.54 -11.95
C LYS A 5 1.56 -22.60 -12.87
N PHE A 6 2.88 -22.59 -12.72
CA PHE A 6 3.81 -21.75 -13.45
C PHE A 6 4.88 -22.59 -14.12
N ILE A 7 5.32 -22.12 -15.28
CA ILE A 7 6.56 -22.51 -15.93
C ILE A 7 7.38 -21.22 -16.15
N ILE A 8 8.62 -21.23 -15.66
CA ILE A 8 9.46 -20.03 -15.59
C ILE A 8 10.71 -20.27 -16.42
N ASP A 9 11.04 -19.34 -17.29
CA ASP A 9 12.24 -19.39 -18.13
C ASP A 9 13.52 -19.02 -17.35
N HIS A 10 14.67 -19.12 -18.03
CA HIS A 10 15.97 -18.74 -17.46
C HIS A 10 16.05 -17.27 -17.03
N ASN A 11 15.32 -16.37 -17.69
CA ASN A 11 15.36 -14.92 -17.43
C ASN A 11 14.62 -14.53 -16.14
N ALA A 12 13.67 -15.36 -15.71
CA ALA A 12 12.85 -15.13 -14.53
C ALA A 12 13.11 -16.15 -13.40
N GLY A 13 14.16 -16.99 -13.51
CA GLY A 13 14.42 -18.11 -12.59
C GLY A 13 14.49 -17.75 -11.09
N LYS A 14 14.83 -16.50 -10.75
CA LYS A 14 14.84 -16.01 -9.36
C LYS A 14 13.46 -16.06 -8.70
N LEU A 15 12.37 -16.04 -9.48
CA LEU A 15 10.99 -16.07 -8.98
C LEU A 15 10.51 -17.47 -8.59
N VAL A 16 11.17 -18.52 -9.08
CA VAL A 16 10.76 -19.91 -8.86
C VAL A 16 10.64 -20.21 -7.36
N LYS A 17 11.66 -19.84 -6.58
CA LYS A 17 11.66 -20.07 -5.13
C LYS A 17 10.57 -19.24 -4.42
N TRP A 18 10.34 -18.00 -4.84
CA TRP A 18 9.29 -17.15 -4.26
C TRP A 18 7.89 -17.71 -4.50
N LEU A 19 7.60 -18.14 -5.73
CA LEU A 19 6.30 -18.74 -6.08
C LEU A 19 6.07 -20.06 -5.32
N ARG A 20 7.11 -20.89 -5.16
CA ARG A 20 7.03 -22.11 -4.33
C ARG A 20 6.80 -21.80 -2.86
N MET A 21 7.42 -20.74 -2.32
CA MET A 21 7.15 -20.28 -0.95
C MET A 21 5.70 -19.83 -0.77
N LEU A 22 5.07 -19.28 -1.80
CA LEU A 22 3.63 -18.95 -1.81
C LEU A 22 2.72 -20.17 -2.03
N GLY A 23 3.28 -21.39 -2.14
CA GLY A 23 2.52 -22.62 -2.37
C GLY A 23 2.15 -22.89 -3.83
N CYS A 24 2.61 -22.06 -4.77
CA CYS A 24 2.32 -22.23 -6.20
C CYS A 24 3.17 -23.35 -6.81
N ASP A 25 2.60 -24.05 -7.80
CA ASP A 25 3.30 -25.09 -8.55
C ASP A 25 4.22 -24.45 -9.59
N ALA A 26 5.46 -24.14 -9.23
CA ALA A 26 6.39 -23.43 -10.09
C ALA A 26 7.55 -24.32 -10.55
N ILE A 27 7.61 -24.61 -11.84
CA ILE A 27 8.73 -25.33 -12.45
C ILE A 27 9.66 -24.36 -13.17
N PHE A 28 10.96 -24.63 -13.06
CA PHE A 28 11.99 -23.93 -13.82
C PHE A 28 12.23 -24.70 -15.11
N PHE A 29 12.06 -24.05 -16.25
CA PHE A 29 12.25 -24.68 -17.55
C PHE A 29 13.74 -24.76 -17.89
N THR A 30 14.22 -25.96 -18.17
CA THR A 30 15.62 -26.25 -18.52
C THR A 30 15.76 -26.85 -19.93
N GLY A 31 14.68 -26.86 -20.71
CA GLY A 31 14.70 -27.37 -22.08
C GLY A 31 15.42 -26.42 -23.04
N ALA A 32 15.69 -26.91 -24.26
CA ALA A 32 16.56 -26.22 -25.21
C ALA A 32 15.84 -25.16 -26.05
N ASP A 33 14.52 -25.25 -26.20
CA ASP A 33 13.75 -24.32 -27.01
C ASP A 33 12.45 -23.88 -26.32
N ASP A 34 11.98 -22.67 -26.67
CA ASP A 34 10.76 -22.14 -26.08
C ASP A 34 9.48 -22.82 -26.62
N ALA A 35 9.55 -23.53 -27.76
CA ALA A 35 8.38 -24.19 -28.32
C ALA A 35 7.98 -25.38 -27.45
N GLU A 36 8.96 -26.10 -26.90
CA GLU A 36 8.82 -27.09 -25.86
C GLU A 36 8.22 -26.47 -24.60
N MET A 37 8.74 -25.33 -24.13
CA MET A 37 8.19 -24.61 -22.98
C MET A 37 6.70 -24.29 -23.16
N VAL A 38 6.32 -23.76 -24.32
CA VAL A 38 4.92 -23.45 -24.64
C VAL A 38 4.06 -24.71 -24.72
N SER A 39 4.61 -25.82 -25.22
CA SER A 39 3.92 -27.11 -25.30
C SER A 39 3.66 -27.70 -23.92
N VAL A 40 4.65 -27.66 -23.02
CA VAL A 40 4.49 -28.06 -21.61
C VAL A 40 3.47 -27.17 -20.91
N ALA A 41 3.54 -25.86 -21.14
CA ALA A 41 2.59 -24.91 -20.56
C ALA A 41 1.15 -25.22 -20.97
N LEU A 42 0.93 -25.51 -22.25
CA LEU A 42 -0.37 -25.89 -22.77
C LEU A 42 -0.86 -27.23 -22.19
N ALA A 43 -0.01 -28.25 -22.20
CA ALA A 43 -0.37 -29.60 -21.77
C ALA A 43 -0.69 -29.69 -20.26
N GLU A 44 0.07 -28.96 -19.44
CA GLU A 44 -0.08 -28.99 -17.98
C GLU A 44 -0.94 -27.85 -17.41
N ASN A 45 -1.46 -26.99 -18.29
CA ASN A 45 -2.19 -25.77 -17.96
C ASN A 45 -1.40 -24.84 -17.02
N ARG A 46 -0.17 -24.50 -17.43
CA ARG A 46 0.74 -23.60 -16.71
C ARG A 46 0.75 -22.22 -17.33
N ILE A 47 0.88 -21.21 -16.48
CA ILE A 47 1.15 -19.84 -16.89
C ILE A 47 2.65 -19.68 -17.12
N ILE A 48 3.03 -19.15 -18.28
CA ILE A 48 4.43 -18.85 -18.59
C ILE A 48 4.82 -17.54 -17.92
N ILE A 49 5.97 -17.51 -17.24
CA ILE A 49 6.59 -16.27 -16.76
C ILE A 49 7.93 -16.11 -17.48
N THR A 50 8.09 -14.99 -18.19
CA THR A 50 9.26 -14.74 -19.05
C THR A 50 9.54 -13.24 -19.17
N ARG A 51 10.79 -12.87 -19.45
CA ARG A 51 11.17 -11.51 -19.91
C ARG A 51 11.31 -11.42 -21.42
N ASP A 52 11.24 -12.55 -22.12
CA ASP A 52 11.47 -12.61 -23.56
C ASP A 52 10.20 -12.22 -24.33
N THR A 53 10.27 -11.07 -25.00
CA THR A 53 9.20 -10.58 -25.86
C THR A 53 8.90 -11.51 -27.05
N GLY A 54 9.89 -12.30 -27.50
CA GLY A 54 9.76 -13.28 -28.56
C GLY A 54 8.82 -14.43 -28.17
N VAL A 55 8.87 -14.86 -26.90
CA VAL A 55 7.95 -15.88 -26.37
C VAL A 55 6.50 -15.41 -26.47
N ILE A 56 6.21 -14.17 -26.07
CA ILE A 56 4.86 -13.60 -26.09
C ILE A 56 4.26 -13.53 -27.50
N LYS A 57 5.11 -13.29 -28.52
CA LYS A 57 4.67 -13.19 -29.92
C LYS A 57 4.26 -14.53 -30.53
N ARG A 58 4.48 -15.66 -29.85
CA ARG A 58 4.09 -16.98 -30.38
C ARG A 58 2.57 -17.10 -30.48
N ARG A 59 2.10 -17.82 -31.52
CA ARG A 59 0.67 -17.93 -31.88
C ARG A 59 -0.21 -18.44 -30.74
N LEU A 60 0.27 -19.42 -29.95
CA LEU A 60 -0.51 -20.00 -28.86
C LEU A 60 -0.72 -19.04 -27.68
N ILE A 61 0.22 -18.12 -27.45
CA ILE A 61 0.11 -17.10 -26.41
C ILE A 61 -0.74 -15.92 -26.92
N SER A 62 -0.44 -15.40 -28.11
CA SER A 62 -1.19 -14.29 -28.72
C SER A 62 -2.66 -14.62 -29.01
N SER A 63 -2.98 -15.89 -29.25
CA SER A 63 -4.39 -16.36 -29.37
C SER A 63 -5.10 -16.61 -28.04
N GLY A 64 -4.41 -16.44 -26.91
CA GLY A 64 -4.96 -16.66 -25.57
C GLY A 64 -5.11 -18.14 -25.16
N LYS A 65 -4.61 -19.09 -25.95
CA LYS A 65 -4.66 -20.52 -25.61
C LYS A 65 -3.68 -20.91 -24.50
N VAL A 66 -2.59 -20.16 -24.35
CA VAL A 66 -1.62 -20.29 -23.27
C VAL A 66 -1.46 -18.93 -22.59
N SER A 67 -1.71 -18.87 -21.29
CA SER A 67 -1.51 -17.66 -20.50
C SER A 67 -0.02 -17.41 -20.28
N ALA A 68 0.41 -16.16 -20.46
CA ALA A 68 1.79 -15.74 -20.21
C ALA A 68 1.84 -14.35 -19.56
N VAL A 69 2.84 -14.14 -18.70
CA VAL A 69 3.16 -12.86 -18.06
C VAL A 69 4.53 -12.42 -18.54
N LEU A 70 4.58 -11.31 -19.27
CA LEU A 70 5.82 -10.65 -19.69
C LEU A 70 6.32 -9.73 -18.59
N LEU A 71 7.46 -10.06 -17.99
CA LEU A 71 8.10 -9.25 -16.96
C LEU A 71 8.88 -8.09 -17.58
N THR A 72 8.71 -6.90 -17.00
CA THR A 72 9.40 -5.68 -17.47
C THR A 72 10.45 -5.15 -16.48
N GLY A 73 10.38 -5.53 -15.21
CA GLY A 73 11.32 -5.10 -14.17
C GLY A 73 12.68 -5.82 -14.22
N GLU A 74 13.72 -5.15 -13.72
CA GLU A 74 15.07 -5.74 -13.60
C GLU A 74 15.26 -6.47 -12.27
N LEU A 75 14.65 -5.95 -11.20
CA LEU A 75 14.77 -6.51 -9.87
C LEU A 75 13.76 -7.64 -9.65
N ALA A 76 14.20 -8.73 -9.04
CA ALA A 76 13.33 -9.88 -8.75
C ALA A 76 12.12 -9.51 -7.86
N THR A 77 12.25 -8.48 -7.02
CA THR A 77 11.16 -7.96 -6.19
C THR A 77 10.09 -7.26 -7.04
N GLU A 78 10.49 -6.42 -7.98
CA GLU A 78 9.57 -5.74 -8.91
C GLU A 78 8.86 -6.74 -9.81
N GLN A 79 9.61 -7.73 -10.31
CA GLN A 79 9.07 -8.80 -11.12
C GLN A 79 8.04 -9.63 -10.32
N MET A 80 8.35 -9.97 -9.06
CA MET A 80 7.41 -10.69 -8.21
C MET A 80 6.14 -9.88 -7.96
N GLU A 81 6.26 -8.58 -7.71
CA GLU A 81 5.12 -7.67 -7.57
C GLU A 81 4.27 -7.62 -8.85
N GLN A 82 4.89 -7.59 -10.02
CA GLN A 82 4.19 -7.63 -11.28
C GLN A 82 3.40 -8.93 -11.46
N VAL A 83 4.00 -10.10 -11.15
CA VAL A 83 3.31 -11.40 -11.18
C VAL A 83 2.12 -11.39 -10.22
N MET A 84 2.33 -10.86 -9.01
CA MET A 84 1.31 -10.78 -7.96
C MET A 84 0.15 -9.85 -8.30
N ARG A 85 0.39 -8.79 -9.08
CA ARG A 85 -0.66 -7.89 -9.58
C ARG A 85 -1.40 -8.47 -10.78
N SER A 86 -0.67 -9.15 -11.66
CA SER A 86 -1.21 -9.68 -12.91
C SER A 86 -2.10 -10.90 -12.69
N LEU A 87 -1.92 -11.60 -11.56
CA LEU A 87 -2.57 -12.86 -11.24
C LEU A 87 -3.12 -12.79 -9.82
N ASP A 88 -4.40 -13.10 -9.63
CA ASP A 88 -5.03 -13.16 -8.29
C ASP A 88 -4.59 -14.44 -7.55
N ILE A 89 -3.31 -14.49 -7.19
CA ILE A 89 -2.75 -15.60 -6.43
C ILE A 89 -3.16 -15.41 -4.97
N ASP A 90 -3.95 -16.35 -4.45
CA ASP A 90 -4.28 -16.44 -3.04
C ASP A 90 -3.24 -17.32 -2.31
N GLY A 91 -2.08 -16.73 -2.00
CA GLY A 91 -0.93 -17.42 -1.44
C GLY A 91 -0.91 -17.54 0.08
N SER A 92 -1.78 -16.84 0.82
CA SER A 92 -1.68 -16.77 2.29
C SER A 92 -1.99 -18.09 2.99
N ASN A 93 -2.85 -18.91 2.39
CA ASN A 93 -3.31 -20.17 2.99
C ASN A 93 -2.39 -21.37 2.69
N TYR A 94 -1.42 -21.22 1.77
CA TYR A 94 -0.58 -22.32 1.27
C TYR A 94 0.92 -22.06 1.40
N LEU A 95 1.32 -21.12 2.26
CA LEU A 95 2.72 -20.76 2.46
C LEU A 95 3.57 -21.97 2.87
N PHE A 96 4.74 -22.12 2.24
CA PHE A 96 5.73 -23.17 2.50
C PHE A 96 5.19 -24.61 2.44
N THR A 97 4.20 -24.86 1.58
CA THR A 97 3.65 -26.21 1.32
C THR A 97 4.40 -26.98 0.24
N ARG A 98 5.32 -26.32 -0.49
CA ARG A 98 6.10 -26.90 -1.59
C ARG A 98 7.60 -26.84 -1.35
N CYS A 99 8.29 -27.86 -1.86
CA CYS A 99 9.73 -27.96 -1.83
C CYS A 99 10.35 -26.87 -2.71
N LEU A 100 11.24 -26.06 -2.13
CA LEU A 100 11.91 -24.97 -2.82
C LEU A 100 12.90 -25.43 -3.90
N GLU A 101 13.32 -26.71 -3.85
CA GLU A 101 14.28 -27.29 -4.81
C GLU A 101 13.58 -28.03 -5.94
N CYS A 102 12.67 -28.96 -5.66
CA CYS A 102 12.02 -29.79 -6.68
C CYS A 102 10.51 -29.57 -6.87
N ASN A 103 9.90 -28.57 -6.22
CA ASN A 103 8.48 -28.21 -6.32
C ASN A 103 7.46 -29.23 -5.75
N GLY A 104 7.90 -30.41 -5.30
CA GLY A 104 7.03 -31.42 -4.69
C GLY A 104 6.34 -30.94 -3.41
N LEU A 105 5.13 -31.43 -3.15
CA LEU A 105 4.41 -31.13 -1.90
C LEU A 105 5.19 -31.64 -0.69
N LEU A 106 5.24 -30.82 0.35
CA LEU A 106 5.90 -31.17 1.60
C LEU A 106 4.93 -31.87 2.54
N GLU A 107 5.44 -32.85 3.26
CA GLU A 107 4.70 -33.59 4.29
C GLU A 107 5.27 -33.25 5.66
N GLU A 108 4.40 -33.10 6.66
CA GLU A 108 4.83 -32.98 8.05
C GLU A 108 5.45 -34.31 8.50
N ARG A 109 6.56 -34.22 9.24
CA ARG A 109 7.29 -35.38 9.76
C ARG A 109 7.54 -35.23 11.25
N GLU A 110 7.37 -36.34 11.95
CA GLU A 110 7.70 -36.48 13.36
C GLU A 110 9.21 -36.32 13.58
N LYS A 111 9.54 -35.62 14.66
CA LYS A 111 10.90 -35.23 15.03
C LYS A 111 11.81 -36.44 15.24
N GLU A 112 11.29 -37.49 15.88
CA GLU A 112 11.98 -38.71 16.25
C GLU A 112 12.54 -39.42 15.01
N LYS A 113 11.75 -39.43 13.92
CA LYS A 113 12.11 -40.06 12.63
C LYS A 113 13.20 -39.30 11.87
N LEU A 114 13.52 -38.07 12.27
CA LEU A 114 14.48 -37.20 11.59
C LEU A 114 15.80 -37.01 12.35
N SER A 115 15.91 -37.52 13.58
CA SER A 115 17.05 -37.32 14.49
C SER A 115 18.44 -37.53 13.86
N ALA A 116 18.61 -38.55 13.02
CA ALA A 116 19.87 -38.86 12.35
C ALA A 116 20.18 -37.98 11.12
N ARG A 117 19.20 -37.21 10.62
CA ARG A 117 19.28 -36.47 9.35
C ARG A 117 19.24 -34.95 9.53
N ILE A 118 19.05 -34.46 10.75
CA ILE A 118 19.05 -33.04 11.07
C ILE A 118 20.14 -32.70 12.09
N PRO A 119 20.74 -31.50 12.07
CA PRO A 119 21.76 -31.12 13.02
C PRO A 119 21.25 -31.19 14.48
N PRO A 120 22.09 -31.63 15.46
CA PRO A 120 21.66 -31.79 16.85
C PRO A 120 21.08 -30.51 17.48
N TYR A 121 21.59 -29.34 17.10
CA TYR A 121 21.07 -28.04 17.55
C TYR A 121 19.65 -27.78 17.04
N VAL A 122 19.36 -28.08 15.77
CA VAL A 122 18.03 -27.91 15.18
C VAL A 122 17.05 -28.88 15.83
N TYR A 123 17.47 -30.14 15.99
CA TYR A 123 16.69 -31.15 16.71
C TYR A 123 16.28 -30.65 18.11
N LYS A 124 17.18 -30.02 18.86
CA LYS A 124 16.84 -29.50 20.20
C LYS A 124 15.90 -28.29 20.19
N THR A 125 15.93 -27.47 19.15
CA THR A 125 15.32 -26.13 19.15
C THR A 125 14.00 -26.03 18.38
N HIS A 126 13.64 -27.05 17.59
CA HIS A 126 12.44 -27.02 16.75
C HIS A 126 11.64 -28.33 16.88
N ASP A 127 10.32 -28.22 16.78
CA ASP A 127 9.38 -29.35 16.92
C ASP A 127 8.57 -29.64 15.66
N LYS A 128 8.59 -28.74 14.67
CA LYS A 128 7.86 -28.91 13.40
C LYS A 128 8.82 -28.99 12.23
N TYR A 129 8.67 -30.06 11.44
CA TYR A 129 9.51 -30.35 10.29
C TYR A 129 8.66 -30.74 9.10
N MET A 130 9.05 -30.24 7.93
CA MET A 130 8.45 -30.57 6.66
C MET A 130 9.48 -31.29 5.79
N GLU A 131 9.15 -32.44 5.24
CA GLU A 131 10.03 -33.20 4.35
C GLU A 131 9.43 -33.31 2.95
N CYS A 132 10.25 -33.15 1.92
CA CYS A 132 9.86 -33.50 0.56
C CYS A 132 10.00 -35.01 0.32
N PRO A 133 8.93 -35.75 -0.04
CA PRO A 133 9.04 -37.18 -0.35
C PRO A 133 9.93 -37.48 -1.55
N SER A 134 9.99 -36.56 -2.53
CA SER A 134 10.73 -36.74 -3.78
C SER A 134 12.24 -36.56 -3.62
N CYS A 135 12.69 -35.38 -3.15
CA CYS A 135 14.12 -35.09 -3.04
C CYS A 135 14.69 -35.28 -1.62
N ARG A 136 13.85 -35.71 -0.65
CA ARG A 136 14.23 -35.96 0.75
C ARG A 136 14.80 -34.75 1.50
N ARG A 137 14.60 -33.54 0.97
CA ARG A 137 14.98 -32.28 1.63
C ARG A 137 14.07 -32.01 2.83
N ILE A 138 14.66 -31.58 3.94
CA ILE A 138 13.97 -31.28 5.20
C ILE A 138 13.99 -29.76 5.42
N TYR A 139 12.86 -29.21 5.86
CA TYR A 139 12.64 -27.79 6.13
C TYR A 139 12.13 -27.59 7.56
N TRP A 140 12.56 -26.50 8.19
CA TRP A 140 12.13 -26.05 9.52
C TRP A 140 12.17 -24.51 9.58
N LYS A 141 11.53 -23.92 10.59
CA LYS A 141 11.49 -22.46 10.79
C LYS A 141 12.78 -21.91 11.40
N GLY A 142 13.88 -21.89 10.63
CA GLY A 142 15.15 -21.33 11.06
C GLY A 142 15.20 -19.79 11.10
N THR A 143 16.36 -19.21 11.42
CA THR A 143 16.59 -17.75 11.53
C THR A 143 16.23 -16.96 10.27
N HIS A 144 16.37 -17.58 9.08
CA HIS A 144 16.03 -16.94 7.80
C HIS A 144 14.51 -16.90 7.53
N TRP A 145 13.70 -17.65 8.28
CA TRP A 145 12.25 -17.73 8.07
C TRP A 145 11.58 -16.37 8.25
N GLN A 146 11.99 -15.59 9.27
CA GLN A 146 11.43 -14.27 9.51
C GLN A 146 11.69 -13.31 8.33
N ALA A 147 12.93 -13.25 7.85
CA ALA A 147 13.29 -12.40 6.71
C ALA A 147 12.56 -12.81 5.41
N MET A 148 12.31 -14.11 5.21
CA MET A 148 11.48 -14.59 4.10
C MET A 148 10.01 -14.20 4.28
N MET A 149 9.47 -14.34 5.48
CA MET A 149 8.10 -13.93 5.81
C MET A 149 7.88 -12.44 5.65
N ASP A 150 8.83 -11.59 6.04
CA ASP A 150 8.73 -10.15 5.88
C ASP A 150 8.64 -9.76 4.40
N LYS A 151 9.44 -10.42 3.55
CA LYS A 151 9.37 -10.24 2.09
C LYS A 151 8.04 -10.74 1.50
N ILE A 152 7.59 -11.92 1.90
CA ILE A 152 6.29 -12.47 1.48
C ILE A 152 5.15 -11.54 1.90
N ASN A 153 5.16 -11.07 3.15
CA ASN A 153 4.17 -10.13 3.65
C ASN A 153 4.21 -8.80 2.90
N ASN A 154 5.38 -8.33 2.46
CA ASN A 154 5.46 -7.15 1.60
C ASN A 154 4.81 -7.40 0.23
N PHE A 155 5.03 -8.57 -0.40
CA PHE A 155 4.36 -8.93 -1.64
C PHE A 155 2.84 -9.06 -1.46
N LEU A 156 2.38 -9.70 -0.36
CA LEU A 156 0.96 -9.89 -0.05
C LEU A 156 0.26 -8.59 0.39
N ARG A 157 0.94 -7.68 1.09
CA ARG A 157 0.40 -6.35 1.46
C ARG A 157 0.28 -5.41 0.26
N ARG A 158 1.12 -5.60 -0.78
CA ARG A 158 1.03 -4.88 -2.07
C ARG A 158 0.01 -5.49 -3.03
N LYS A 159 -0.71 -6.55 -2.61
CA LYS A 159 -1.95 -7.02 -3.26
C LYS A 159 -2.95 -5.86 -3.18
N VAL A 160 -3.61 -5.58 -4.31
CA VAL A 160 -4.61 -4.51 -4.52
C VAL A 160 -5.29 -4.13 -3.20
N MET A 161 -4.90 -2.99 -2.63
CA MET A 161 -5.56 -2.47 -1.44
C MET A 161 -7.02 -2.27 -1.82
N LYS A 162 -7.93 -2.95 -1.12
CA LYS A 162 -9.35 -2.70 -1.36
C LYS A 162 -9.63 -1.27 -0.92
N VAL A 163 -10.50 -0.57 -1.66
CA VAL A 163 -10.86 0.82 -1.34
C VAL A 163 -11.29 0.96 0.12
N PHE A 164 -12.08 0.01 0.63
CA PHE A 164 -12.51 0.02 2.02
C PHE A 164 -11.35 -0.16 3.02
N ASP A 165 -10.35 -0.99 2.70
CA ASP A 165 -9.16 -1.14 3.54
C ASP A 165 -8.38 0.18 3.62
N ALA A 166 -8.29 0.92 2.51
CA ALA A 166 -7.69 2.26 2.50
C ALA A 166 -8.47 3.22 3.42
N VAL A 167 -9.80 3.21 3.32
CA VAL A 167 -10.69 4.06 4.15
C VAL A 167 -10.54 3.75 5.64
N VAL A 168 -10.41 2.48 6.01
CA VAL A 168 -10.25 2.06 7.41
C VAL A 168 -8.88 2.44 7.96
N ASN A 169 -7.81 2.17 7.19
CA ASN A 169 -6.44 2.28 7.70
C ASN A 169 -5.80 3.65 7.51
N ARG A 170 -6.29 4.47 6.57
CA ARG A 170 -5.88 5.86 6.44
C ARG A 170 -6.33 6.63 7.66
N ARG A 171 -5.38 7.04 8.49
CA ARG A 171 -5.64 7.84 9.68
C ARG A 171 -5.03 9.23 9.59
N THR A 172 -5.57 10.15 10.38
CA THR A 172 -5.02 11.50 10.48
C THR A 172 -3.72 11.45 11.29
N ILE A 173 -2.61 11.62 10.60
CA ILE A 173 -1.26 11.61 11.16
C ILE A 173 -0.86 13.03 11.56
N ARG A 174 -0.27 13.18 12.73
CA ARG A 174 0.15 14.43 13.36
C ARG A 174 1.56 14.36 13.93
N VAL A 175 2.12 13.15 13.98
CA VAL A 175 3.50 12.86 14.37
C VAL A 175 4.19 12.21 13.18
N PHE A 176 5.20 12.90 12.65
CA PHE A 176 5.87 12.54 11.41
C PHE A 176 7.37 12.27 11.62
N GLN A 177 7.95 11.46 10.73
CA GLN A 177 9.40 11.26 10.66
C GLN A 177 10.07 12.47 9.99
N GLU A 178 11.31 12.78 10.39
CA GLU A 178 12.17 13.77 9.71
C GLU A 178 12.79 13.17 8.43
N LYS A 179 11.94 12.70 7.52
CA LYS A 179 12.34 12.10 6.25
C LYS A 179 11.66 12.87 5.11
N PRO A 180 12.42 13.40 4.13
CA PRO A 180 11.84 14.16 3.01
C PRO A 180 10.92 13.27 2.17
N LEU A 181 9.93 13.90 1.54
CA LEU A 181 9.09 13.28 0.53
C LEU A 181 9.66 13.57 -0.86
N ASP A 182 9.53 12.59 -1.77
CA ASP A 182 9.75 12.82 -3.19
C ASP A 182 8.60 13.67 -3.74
N TYR A 183 8.90 14.69 -4.55
CA TYR A 183 7.90 15.53 -5.20
C TYR A 183 6.88 14.73 -6.01
N ALA A 184 7.29 13.61 -6.62
CA ALA A 184 6.40 12.73 -7.38
C ALA A 184 5.24 12.18 -6.53
N ILE A 185 5.42 12.03 -5.22
CA ILE A 185 4.35 11.65 -4.29
C ILE A 185 3.32 12.78 -4.17
N LEU A 186 3.79 14.02 -4.02
CA LEU A 186 2.94 15.20 -3.87
C LEU A 186 2.13 15.45 -5.14
N GLU A 187 2.79 15.33 -6.29
CA GLU A 187 2.15 15.39 -7.62
C GLU A 187 1.09 14.29 -7.76
N LYS A 188 1.40 13.04 -7.37
CA LYS A 188 0.45 11.93 -7.44
C LYS A 188 -0.76 12.15 -6.54
N CYS A 189 -0.58 12.75 -5.36
CA CYS A 189 -1.70 13.14 -4.51
C CYS A 189 -2.58 14.16 -5.23
N ILE A 190 -2.00 15.23 -5.76
CA ILE A 190 -2.73 16.28 -6.52
C ILE A 190 -3.46 15.68 -7.73
N GLU A 191 -2.88 14.70 -8.41
CA GLU A 191 -3.56 13.97 -9.48
C GLU A 191 -4.84 13.27 -8.98
N GLY A 192 -4.80 12.65 -7.79
CA GLY A 192 -5.99 12.12 -7.13
C GLY A 192 -7.04 13.20 -6.80
N ALA A 193 -6.57 14.39 -6.41
CA ALA A 193 -7.41 15.57 -6.16
C ALA A 193 -8.10 16.06 -7.45
N ARG A 194 -7.34 16.16 -8.55
CA ARG A 194 -7.80 16.58 -9.88
C ARG A 194 -8.90 15.67 -10.43
N LEU A 195 -8.86 14.39 -10.06
CA LEU A 195 -9.84 13.38 -10.46
C LEU A 195 -11.08 13.34 -9.53
N ALA A 196 -11.13 14.15 -8.48
CA ALA A 196 -12.31 14.22 -7.62
C ALA A 196 -13.50 14.83 -8.40
N PRO A 197 -14.73 14.33 -8.16
CA PRO A 197 -15.91 14.95 -8.75
C PRO A 197 -16.12 16.35 -8.15
N THR A 198 -16.68 17.24 -8.96
CA THR A 198 -17.01 18.60 -8.54
C THR A 198 -18.41 18.99 -8.98
N ALA A 199 -19.08 19.86 -8.22
CA ALA A 199 -20.41 20.33 -8.57
C ALA A 199 -20.41 20.99 -9.96
N MET A 200 -21.32 20.56 -10.84
CA MET A 200 -21.37 20.98 -12.26
C MET A 200 -20.04 20.79 -13.01
N ASN A 201 -19.18 19.88 -12.55
CA ASN A 201 -17.81 19.70 -13.04
C ASN A 201 -16.97 21.00 -12.98
N SER A 202 -17.26 21.86 -11.99
CA SER A 202 -16.74 23.22 -11.90
C SER A 202 -15.26 23.33 -11.59
N GLN A 203 -14.58 22.28 -11.10
CA GLN A 203 -13.11 22.18 -10.97
C GLN A 203 -12.45 23.50 -10.52
N LEU A 204 -12.93 24.07 -9.41
CA LEU A 204 -12.47 25.37 -8.91
C LEU A 204 -11.18 25.32 -8.09
N CYS A 205 -10.80 24.11 -7.65
CA CYS A 205 -9.69 23.91 -6.74
C CYS A 205 -8.36 24.10 -7.45
N GLU A 206 -7.43 24.76 -6.76
CA GLU A 206 -6.04 24.94 -7.17
C GLU A 206 -5.15 24.44 -6.03
N TYR A 207 -3.93 24.00 -6.35
CA TYR A 207 -3.05 23.34 -5.39
C TYR A 207 -1.67 23.96 -5.40
N PHE A 208 -1.20 24.37 -4.22
CA PHE A 208 0.15 24.91 -4.03
C PHE A 208 0.96 23.94 -3.15
N VAL A 209 2.10 23.48 -3.64
CA VAL A 209 3.01 22.59 -2.92
C VAL A 209 4.06 23.41 -2.17
N ALA A 210 4.24 23.12 -0.89
CA ALA A 210 5.34 23.64 -0.08
C ALA A 210 6.13 22.47 0.53
N ASP A 211 7.31 22.19 -0.01
CA ASP A 211 8.24 21.15 0.46
C ASP A 211 9.66 21.68 0.72
N GLU A 212 9.91 22.97 0.44
CA GLU A 212 11.11 23.66 0.88
C GLU A 212 11.12 23.86 2.39
N LYS A 213 12.23 23.48 3.06
CA LYS A 213 12.36 23.52 4.53
C LYS A 213 12.00 24.89 5.14
N SER A 214 12.39 25.98 4.50
CA SER A 214 12.12 27.35 4.96
C SER A 214 10.64 27.72 4.85
N LEU A 215 9.97 27.29 3.77
CA LEU A 215 8.54 27.56 3.55
C LEU A 215 7.67 26.69 4.46
N VAL A 216 8.02 25.42 4.60
CA VAL A 216 7.38 24.48 5.55
C VAL A 216 7.47 25.02 6.98
N ALA A 217 8.63 25.56 7.39
CA ALA A 217 8.80 26.19 8.70
C ALA A 217 7.89 27.43 8.87
N GLN A 218 7.86 28.33 7.89
CA GLN A 218 6.98 29.52 7.95
C GLN A 218 5.50 29.16 8.05
N ILE A 219 5.05 28.17 7.28
CA ILE A 219 3.68 27.65 7.37
C ILE A 219 3.44 27.07 8.76
N LEU A 220 4.36 26.24 9.28
CA LEU A 220 4.23 25.65 10.60
C LEU A 220 4.12 26.70 11.71
N ASP A 221 4.89 27.77 11.64
CA ASP A 221 4.91 28.88 12.62
C ASP A 221 3.62 29.72 12.58
N SER A 222 2.89 29.67 11.46
CA SER A 222 1.57 30.31 11.35
C SER A 222 0.45 29.50 12.03
N ILE A 223 0.68 28.23 12.35
CA ILE A 223 -0.35 27.34 12.91
C ILE A 223 -0.34 27.44 14.45
N ALA A 224 -1.37 28.09 15.01
CA ALA A 224 -1.55 28.25 16.46
C ALA A 224 -1.94 26.94 17.18
N PHE A 225 -2.71 26.08 16.51
CA PHE A 225 -3.19 24.81 17.07
C PHE A 225 -2.74 23.62 16.23
N TRP A 226 -1.93 22.74 16.79
CA TRP A 226 -1.52 21.50 16.14
C TRP A 226 -2.24 20.32 16.74
N GLY A 227 -3.08 19.66 15.94
CA GLY A 227 -3.86 18.54 16.43
C GLY A 227 -4.74 18.93 17.62
N GLY A 228 -5.50 20.02 17.52
CA GLY A 228 -6.46 20.42 18.56
C GLY A 228 -5.86 20.86 19.89
N VAL A 229 -4.55 21.10 19.93
CA VAL A 229 -3.82 21.57 21.11
C VAL A 229 -3.05 22.84 20.73
N ALA A 230 -3.08 23.86 21.60
CA ALA A 230 -2.34 25.10 21.37
C ALA A 230 -0.83 24.84 21.38
N LYS A 231 -0.05 25.54 20.54
CA LYS A 231 1.41 25.50 20.64
C LYS A 231 1.92 26.51 21.70
N PRO A 232 2.98 26.19 22.48
CA PRO A 232 3.63 24.89 22.66
C PRO A 232 3.05 24.18 23.90
N ALA A 233 1.87 23.55 23.80
CA ALA A 233 1.40 22.73 24.91
C ALA A 233 2.06 21.34 24.94
N GLN A 234 1.90 20.66 26.07
CA GLN A 234 2.53 19.40 26.41
C GLN A 234 2.24 18.31 25.35
N GLY A 235 3.30 17.68 24.81
CA GLY A 235 3.23 16.60 23.81
C GLY A 235 3.50 17.02 22.36
N TRP A 236 3.53 18.32 22.05
CA TRP A 236 4.02 18.79 20.76
C TRP A 236 5.56 18.78 20.72
N SER A 237 6.16 18.15 19.71
CA SER A 237 7.60 18.18 19.46
C SER A 237 7.91 18.80 18.10
N PRO A 238 8.83 19.79 18.03
CA PRO A 238 9.23 20.41 16.77
C PRO A 238 9.95 19.43 15.81
N GLU A 239 10.46 18.31 16.32
CA GLU A 239 11.16 17.30 15.54
C GLU A 239 10.20 16.33 14.82
N LYS A 240 8.94 16.28 15.25
CA LYS A 240 7.89 15.38 14.73
C LYS A 240 6.88 16.10 13.83
N LYS A 241 7.38 17.06 13.05
CA LYS A 241 6.61 17.97 12.19
C LYS A 241 6.44 17.42 10.76
N PRO A 242 5.41 17.85 10.03
CA PRO A 242 5.30 17.53 8.61
C PRO A 242 6.50 18.08 7.83
N VAL A 243 6.81 17.40 6.72
CA VAL A 243 7.92 17.77 5.84
C VAL A 243 7.43 18.45 4.55
N ALA A 244 6.13 18.40 4.28
CA ALA A 244 5.51 19.10 3.17
C ALA A 244 4.07 19.51 3.51
N TYR A 245 3.57 20.49 2.77
CA TYR A 245 2.18 20.90 2.75
C TYR A 245 1.66 21.00 1.32
N ILE A 246 0.39 20.61 1.11
CA ILE A 246 -0.38 20.98 -0.08
C ILE A 246 -1.47 21.94 0.37
N VAL A 247 -1.37 23.21 -0.03
CA VAL A 247 -2.40 24.23 0.22
C VAL A 247 -3.44 24.13 -0.88
N VAL A 248 -4.72 24.01 -0.50
CA VAL A 248 -5.85 23.97 -1.42
C VAL A 248 -6.48 25.35 -1.47
N LEU A 249 -6.60 25.91 -2.66
CA LEU A 249 -7.17 27.23 -2.92
C LEU A 249 -8.42 27.13 -3.79
N ILE A 250 -9.27 28.15 -3.72
CA ILE A 250 -10.39 28.35 -4.63
C ILE A 250 -10.00 29.44 -5.62
N ASN A 251 -10.16 29.17 -6.91
CA ASN A 251 -10.06 30.19 -7.96
C ASN A 251 -11.37 31.01 -8.02
N LEU A 252 -11.32 32.25 -7.52
CA LEU A 252 -12.47 33.14 -7.38
C LEU A 252 -13.01 33.63 -8.74
N GLU A 253 -12.15 33.72 -9.74
CA GLU A 253 -12.56 34.08 -11.11
C GLU A 253 -13.37 32.95 -11.73
N LEU A 254 -12.87 31.70 -11.62
CA LEU A 254 -13.61 30.52 -12.09
C LEU A 254 -14.91 30.31 -11.29
N GLU A 255 -14.90 30.58 -9.99
CA GLU A 255 -16.11 30.51 -9.16
C GLU A 255 -17.19 31.45 -9.69
N LYS A 256 -16.81 32.69 -10.01
CA LYS A 256 -17.70 33.70 -10.59
C LYS A 256 -18.15 33.31 -12.00
N GLU A 257 -17.25 32.83 -12.84
CA GLU A 257 -17.53 32.45 -14.23
C GLU A 257 -18.49 31.25 -14.31
N ARG A 258 -18.25 30.22 -13.49
CA ARG A 258 -18.97 28.94 -13.55
C ARG A 258 -20.24 28.92 -12.69
N GLY A 259 -20.40 29.87 -11.78
CA GLY A 259 -21.63 30.07 -11.01
C GLY A 259 -22.00 28.91 -10.08
N CYS A 260 -21.05 28.07 -9.66
CA CYS A 260 -21.35 26.90 -8.83
C CYS A 260 -21.63 27.23 -7.37
N GLY A 261 -21.32 28.44 -6.91
CA GLY A 261 -21.62 28.91 -5.57
C GLY A 261 -20.70 28.32 -4.48
N ARG A 262 -20.47 29.10 -3.43
CA ARG A 262 -19.45 28.82 -2.43
C ARG A 262 -19.67 27.54 -1.61
N ASN A 263 -20.92 27.19 -1.35
CA ASN A 263 -21.24 25.97 -0.59
C ASN A 263 -20.77 24.70 -1.31
N ASN A 264 -20.89 24.68 -2.64
CA ASN A 264 -20.43 23.56 -3.46
C ASN A 264 -18.90 23.46 -3.48
N ALA A 265 -18.19 24.59 -3.50
CA ALA A 265 -16.74 24.61 -3.45
C ALA A 265 -16.19 23.88 -2.21
N PHE A 266 -16.82 24.03 -1.04
CA PHE A 266 -16.36 23.33 0.18
C PHE A 266 -16.57 21.82 0.13
N LEU A 267 -17.65 21.34 -0.50
CA LEU A 267 -17.88 19.93 -0.72
C LEU A 267 -16.81 19.36 -1.67
N ASP A 268 -16.54 20.06 -2.77
CA ASP A 268 -15.53 19.71 -3.77
C ASP A 268 -14.13 19.63 -3.14
N ILE A 269 -13.77 20.59 -2.28
CA ILE A 269 -12.52 20.58 -1.50
C ILE A 269 -12.42 19.35 -0.61
N GLY A 270 -13.51 18.98 0.07
CA GLY A 270 -13.56 17.79 0.92
C GLY A 270 -13.27 16.51 0.15
N MET A 271 -13.86 16.36 -1.05
CA MET A 271 -13.65 15.23 -1.92
C MET A 271 -12.21 15.18 -2.47
N ALA A 272 -11.67 16.32 -2.88
CA ALA A 272 -10.28 16.45 -3.31
C ALA A 272 -9.28 16.07 -2.19
N LEU A 273 -9.51 16.57 -0.97
CA LEU A 273 -8.68 16.26 0.20
C LEU A 273 -8.71 14.78 0.59
N GLU A 274 -9.89 14.14 0.57
CA GLU A 274 -10.00 12.71 0.89
C GLU A 274 -9.33 11.83 -0.18
N ASN A 275 -9.49 12.16 -1.47
CA ASN A 275 -8.76 11.47 -2.54
C ASN A 275 -7.24 11.59 -2.35
N MET A 276 -6.72 12.80 -2.09
CA MET A 276 -5.30 12.99 -1.79
C MET A 276 -4.85 12.14 -0.61
N ALA A 277 -5.64 12.10 0.46
CA ALA A 277 -5.30 11.38 1.66
C ALA A 277 -5.27 9.85 1.44
N LEU A 278 -6.17 9.31 0.61
CA LEU A 278 -6.18 7.89 0.23
C LEU A 278 -4.99 7.53 -0.66
N VAL A 279 -4.67 8.37 -1.66
CA VAL A 279 -3.48 8.18 -2.51
C VAL A 279 -2.20 8.27 -1.70
N ALA A 280 -2.08 9.23 -0.79
CA ALA A 280 -0.94 9.32 0.12
C ALA A 280 -0.79 8.04 0.96
N PHE A 281 -1.88 7.49 1.47
CA PHE A 281 -1.87 6.25 2.25
C PHE A 281 -1.38 5.04 1.43
N GLU A 282 -1.82 4.91 0.18
CA GLU A 282 -1.32 3.87 -0.74
C GLU A 282 0.21 3.93 -0.88
N LEU A 283 0.77 5.15 -0.91
CA LEU A 283 2.21 5.42 -1.02
C LEU A 283 2.95 5.35 0.33
N GLY A 284 2.27 4.97 1.41
CA GLY A 284 2.84 4.87 2.76
C GLY A 284 3.03 6.22 3.47
N VAL A 285 2.37 7.28 2.99
CA VAL A 285 2.47 8.65 3.51
C VAL A 285 1.27 8.98 4.37
N GLY A 286 1.57 9.55 5.54
CA GLY A 286 0.57 10.05 6.49
C GLY A 286 0.11 11.45 6.13
N THR A 287 -1.14 11.77 6.45
CA THR A 287 -1.71 13.10 6.17
C THR A 287 -2.50 13.69 7.33
N CYS A 288 -2.50 15.02 7.43
CA CYS A 288 -3.38 15.79 8.29
C CYS A 288 -4.15 16.83 7.48
N ILE A 289 -5.47 16.68 7.36
CA ILE A 289 -6.32 17.72 6.77
C ILE A 289 -6.52 18.85 7.79
N MET A 290 -6.30 20.10 7.36
CA MET A 290 -6.32 21.29 8.20
C MET A 290 -7.23 22.37 7.60
N THR A 291 -8.30 22.69 8.33
CA THR A 291 -9.24 23.78 7.97
C THR A 291 -9.23 24.92 8.99
N GLY A 292 -8.87 24.66 10.25
CA GLY A 292 -8.67 25.65 11.31
C GLY A 292 -7.31 26.36 11.19
N ILE A 293 -7.05 26.97 10.04
CA ILE A 293 -5.80 27.69 9.71
C ILE A 293 -6.09 29.18 9.50
N ASP A 294 -5.09 30.04 9.71
CA ASP A 294 -5.15 31.45 9.32
C ASP A 294 -4.97 31.56 7.79
N LYS A 295 -6.09 31.46 7.07
CA LYS A 295 -6.13 31.46 5.59
C LYS A 295 -5.46 32.69 4.99
N LYS A 296 -5.65 33.87 5.62
CA LYS A 296 -5.07 35.12 5.14
C LYS A 296 -3.56 35.08 5.25
N ARG A 297 -3.05 34.72 6.44
CA ARG A 297 -1.60 34.62 6.69
C ARG A 297 -0.94 33.55 5.81
N ILE A 298 -1.59 32.40 5.60
CA ILE A 298 -1.09 31.38 4.68
C ILE A 298 -1.00 31.93 3.25
N GLY A 299 -2.03 32.65 2.78
CA GLY A 299 -2.03 33.31 1.48
C GLY A 299 -0.88 34.30 1.32
N GLU A 300 -0.58 35.09 2.36
CA GLU A 300 0.56 36.01 2.39
C GLU A 300 1.90 35.25 2.33
N ILE A 301 2.07 34.17 3.09
CA ILE A 301 3.29 33.34 3.12
C ILE A 301 3.60 32.74 1.74
N ILE A 302 2.59 32.17 1.07
CA ILE A 302 2.75 31.57 -0.26
C ILE A 302 2.66 32.59 -1.39
N LYS A 303 2.47 33.88 -1.05
CA LYS A 303 2.31 34.99 -1.99
C LYS A 303 1.19 34.73 -3.02
N ALA A 304 0.06 34.20 -2.55
CA ALA A 304 -1.09 33.88 -3.40
C ALA A 304 -1.65 35.16 -4.07
N PRO A 305 -1.83 35.16 -5.40
CA PRO A 305 -2.56 36.22 -6.09
C PRO A 305 -3.97 36.42 -5.53
N ALA A 306 -4.50 37.65 -5.61
CA ALA A 306 -5.82 38.01 -5.06
C ALA A 306 -7.01 37.22 -5.65
N LYS A 307 -6.84 36.61 -6.83
CA LYS A 307 -7.84 35.72 -7.45
C LYS A 307 -7.95 34.34 -6.80
N TYR A 308 -7.05 34.01 -5.87
CA TYR A 308 -7.06 32.76 -5.14
C TYR A 308 -7.36 32.99 -3.67
N GLU A 309 -8.25 32.16 -3.13
CA GLU A 309 -8.55 32.15 -1.70
C GLU A 309 -8.10 30.83 -1.10
N VAL A 310 -7.26 30.86 -0.05
CA VAL A 310 -6.86 29.65 0.68
C VAL A 310 -8.07 29.05 1.39
N ALA A 311 -8.37 27.79 1.10
CA ALA A 311 -9.55 27.11 1.64
C ALA A 311 -9.21 26.08 2.72
N ALA A 312 -8.16 25.29 2.49
CA ALA A 312 -7.71 24.24 3.39
C ALA A 312 -6.23 23.89 3.10
N MET A 313 -5.66 23.02 3.91
CA MET A 313 -4.30 22.51 3.68
C MET A 313 -4.19 21.04 4.10
N LEU A 314 -3.32 20.30 3.44
CA LEU A 314 -2.94 18.95 3.79
C LEU A 314 -1.48 18.98 4.27
N ALA A 315 -1.22 18.56 5.51
CA ALA A 315 0.14 18.32 5.99
C ALA A 315 0.56 16.89 5.65
N LEU A 316 1.79 16.67 5.19
CA LEU A 316 2.27 15.36 4.74
C LEU A 316 3.63 15.00 5.36
N GLY A 317 3.83 13.69 5.54
CA GLY A 317 5.10 13.09 5.95
C GLY A 317 4.93 11.60 6.23
N TYR A 318 6.04 10.88 6.42
CA TYR A 318 5.97 9.49 6.84
C TYR A 318 5.51 9.41 8.31
N PRO A 319 4.57 8.52 8.66
CA PRO A 319 4.04 8.44 10.03
C PRO A 319 5.08 7.96 11.05
N ASP A 320 5.02 8.52 12.25
CA ASP A 320 5.82 8.11 13.42
C ASP A 320 4.95 7.96 14.69
N GLU A 321 3.70 7.53 14.50
CA GLU A 321 2.76 7.20 15.58
C GLU A 321 1.96 5.94 15.26
N LYS A 322 1.44 5.30 16.32
CA LYS A 322 0.53 4.17 16.22
C LYS A 322 -0.88 4.65 16.50
N ILE A 323 -1.81 4.25 15.63
CA ILE A 323 -3.22 4.63 15.72
C ILE A 323 -4.07 3.39 15.61
N VAL A 324 -5.08 3.28 16.46
CA VAL A 324 -6.11 2.26 16.37
C VAL A 324 -7.48 2.90 16.23
N LEU A 325 -8.36 2.22 15.49
CA LEU A 325 -9.75 2.59 15.32
C LEU A 325 -10.59 1.68 16.21
N GLU A 326 -11.56 2.25 16.91
CA GLU A 326 -12.49 1.49 17.76
C GLU A 326 -13.92 1.97 17.50
N SER A 327 -14.89 1.08 17.63
CA SER A 327 -16.31 1.43 17.56
C SER A 327 -16.83 1.79 18.95
N THR A 328 -17.69 2.80 19.06
CA THR A 328 -18.28 3.24 20.32
C THR A 328 -19.69 3.77 20.11
N SER A 329 -20.58 3.56 21.08
CA SER A 329 -21.85 4.29 21.22
C SER A 329 -21.74 5.47 22.19
N GLY A 330 -20.56 5.67 22.78
CA GLY A 330 -20.28 6.72 23.75
C GLY A 330 -19.52 7.92 23.16
N SER A 331 -18.54 8.42 23.90
CA SER A 331 -17.76 9.59 23.50
C SER A 331 -16.87 9.31 22.29
N VAL A 332 -16.90 10.21 21.31
CA VAL A 332 -16.01 10.20 20.13
C VAL A 332 -14.70 10.96 20.36
N LYS A 333 -14.43 11.39 21.59
CA LYS A 333 -13.19 12.12 21.93
C LYS A 333 -12.01 11.15 21.84
N ARG A 334 -11.05 11.47 20.96
CA ARG A 334 -9.78 10.74 20.87
C ARG A 334 -8.96 10.84 22.15
N TRP A 335 -8.18 9.79 22.42
CA TRP A 335 -7.35 9.67 23.62
C TRP A 335 -6.08 8.87 23.32
N VAL A 336 -5.06 8.98 24.17
CA VAL A 336 -3.78 8.26 24.03
C VAL A 336 -3.64 7.34 25.24
N ASP A 337 -3.30 6.08 25.01
CA ASP A 337 -3.08 5.11 26.09
C ASP A 337 -1.68 5.22 26.72
N GLU A 338 -1.45 4.44 27.78
CA GLU A 338 -0.17 4.40 28.48
C GLU A 338 1.00 3.94 27.61
N GLN A 339 0.72 3.24 26.50
CA GLN A 339 1.71 2.78 25.52
C GLN A 339 1.95 3.81 24.40
N GLY A 340 1.29 4.98 24.45
CA GLY A 340 1.41 6.04 23.46
C GLY A 340 0.65 5.77 22.16
N VAL A 341 -0.29 4.82 22.14
CA VAL A 341 -1.14 4.56 20.98
C VAL A 341 -2.33 5.52 20.99
N LEU A 342 -2.60 6.17 19.86
CA LEU A 342 -3.74 7.05 19.69
C LEU A 342 -4.99 6.23 19.34
N HIS A 343 -5.98 6.27 20.23
CA HIS A 343 -7.28 5.63 20.03
C HIS A 343 -8.28 6.61 19.45
N ILE A 344 -8.97 6.18 18.40
CA ILE A 344 -9.96 6.99 17.69
C ILE A 344 -11.29 6.27 17.68
N PRO A 345 -12.19 6.65 18.60
CA PRO A 345 -13.54 6.12 18.61
C PRO A 345 -14.35 6.62 17.42
N LYS A 346 -15.09 5.71 16.79
CA LYS A 346 -16.07 5.96 15.75
C LYS A 346 -17.44 5.51 16.24
N ARG A 347 -18.48 6.30 15.94
CA ARG A 347 -19.86 5.86 16.17
C ARG A 347 -20.09 4.51 15.51
N THR A 348 -20.93 3.68 16.11
CA THR A 348 -21.33 2.40 15.50
C THR A 348 -22.09 2.65 14.19
N LEU A 349 -22.18 1.63 13.34
CA LEU A 349 -22.93 1.75 12.09
C LEU A 349 -24.43 1.89 12.39
N GLU A 350 -24.90 1.17 13.40
CA GLU A 350 -26.28 1.17 13.88
C GLU A 350 -26.72 2.57 14.32
N ASP A 351 -25.83 3.34 14.96
CA ASP A 351 -26.15 4.70 15.43
C ASP A 351 -26.36 5.72 14.29
N ILE A 352 -25.88 5.42 13.07
CA ILE A 352 -25.88 6.37 11.94
C ILE A 352 -26.67 5.88 10.71
N LEU A 353 -27.01 4.60 10.67
CA LEU A 353 -27.70 3.99 9.54
C LEU A 353 -29.20 3.89 9.83
N HIS A 354 -29.99 4.59 9.01
CA HIS A 354 -31.45 4.53 9.05
C HIS A 354 -31.95 3.94 7.72
N HIS A 355 -32.64 2.80 7.77
CA HIS A 355 -33.12 2.11 6.57
C HIS A 355 -34.62 2.37 6.37
N ASN A 356 -34.96 3.11 5.31
CA ASN A 356 -36.31 3.55 4.92
C ASN A 356 -37.03 4.51 5.89
N ARG A 357 -36.65 4.56 7.17
CA ARG A 357 -37.22 5.43 8.21
C ARG A 357 -36.20 5.71 9.30
N PHE A 358 -36.35 6.84 9.99
CA PHE A 358 -35.68 7.06 11.28
C PHE A 358 -36.44 6.29 12.36
N GLU A 359 -35.73 5.57 13.20
CA GLU A 359 -36.28 4.89 14.39
C GLU A 359 -36.21 5.80 15.61
#